data_AF-A0A0V1DKG7-F1
#
_entry.id   AF-A0A0V1DKG7-F1
#
_cell.length_a   1.000
_cell.length_b   1.000
_cell.length_c   1.000
_cell.angle_alpha   90.00
_cell.angle_beta   90.00
_cell.angle_gamma   90.00
#
_symmetry.space_group_name_H-M   'P 1'
#
loop_
_entity.id
_entity.type
_entity.pdbx_description
1 polymer ?
#
loop_
_entity_poly.entity_id
_entity_poly.type
_entity_poly.pdbx_seq_one_letter_code
_entity_poly.pdbx_strand_id
1 'polypeptide(L)'
;LWKYCPSENNPADLISRGTSVTKLKDSRLWWEGPPSLLNPESCEKTSDEHTQHPDALEERCLFSGISSINDDQFEYVIDPSRFQTFSKLARVTAWCL
;
A
#
# COMPACT_ATOMS: atom_id res chain seq x y z
N LEU A 1 -4.73 4.06 18.30
CA LEU A 1 -6.14 3.63 18.18
C LEU A 1 -6.27 2.96 16.82
N TRP A 2 -6.58 1.67 16.78
CA TRP A 2 -6.83 0.94 15.54
C TRP A 2 -8.29 1.17 15.11
N LYS A 3 -8.54 1.42 13.83
CA LYS A 3 -9.89 1.60 13.27
C LYS A 3 -10.21 0.43 12.33
N TYR A 4 -11.39 -0.15 12.49
CA TYR A 4 -11.88 -1.17 11.56
C TYR A 4 -12.16 -0.57 10.18
N CYS A 5 -11.70 -1.24 9.12
CA CYS A 5 -11.99 -0.89 7.74
C CYS A 5 -12.71 -2.07 7.06
N PRO A 6 -13.96 -1.92 6.62
CA PRO A 6 -14.65 -2.96 5.86
C PRO A 6 -13.88 -3.34 4.58
N SER A 7 -13.94 -4.60 4.16
CA SER A 7 -13.22 -5.09 2.96
C SER A 7 -13.47 -4.27 1.70
N GLU A 8 -14.69 -3.77 1.50
CA GLU A 8 -15.08 -2.93 0.36
C GLU A 8 -14.34 -1.59 0.32
N ASN A 9 -13.92 -1.10 1.49
CA ASN A 9 -13.21 0.15 1.68
C ASN A 9 -11.70 -0.05 1.91
N ASN A 10 -11.22 -1.30 1.92
CA ASN A 10 -9.80 -1.58 2.07
C ASN A 10 -9.10 -1.52 0.71
N PRO A 11 -8.24 -0.51 0.44
CA PRO A 11 -7.54 -0.44 -0.84
C PRO A 11 -6.64 -1.67 -1.10
N ALA A 12 -6.08 -2.29 -0.06
CA ALA A 12 -5.24 -3.49 -0.21
C ALA A 12 -6.03 -4.70 -0.74
N ASP A 13 -7.35 -4.77 -0.46
CA ASP A 13 -8.21 -5.84 -0.97
C ASP A 13 -8.34 -5.79 -2.49
N LEU A 14 -8.21 -4.61 -3.11
CA LEU A 14 -8.28 -4.49 -4.58
C LEU A 14 -7.18 -5.30 -5.25
N ILE A 15 -5.94 -5.18 -4.76
CA ILE A 15 -4.79 -5.88 -5.33
C ILE A 15 -4.80 -7.36 -4.92
N SER A 16 -5.09 -7.65 -3.65
CA SER A 16 -5.07 -9.04 -3.15
C SER A 16 -6.14 -9.93 -3.80
N ARG A 17 -7.25 -9.34 -4.27
CA ARG A 17 -8.32 -10.02 -5.01
C ARG A 17 -8.10 -10.06 -6.53
N GLY A 18 -6.98 -9.54 -7.03
CA GLY A 18 -6.61 -9.64 -8.44
C GLY A 18 -7.21 -8.57 -9.35
N THR A 19 -7.40 -7.35 -8.86
CA THR A 19 -7.76 -6.20 -9.73
C THR A 19 -6.66 -5.95 -10.77
N SER A 20 -7.05 -5.72 -12.03
CA SER A 20 -6.12 -5.36 -13.11
C SER A 20 -5.46 -3.99 -12.88
N VAL A 21 -4.22 -3.83 -13.32
CA VAL A 21 -3.45 -2.57 -13.22
C VAL A 21 -4.20 -1.38 -13.82
N THR A 22 -4.90 -1.57 -14.94
CA THR A 22 -5.71 -0.52 -15.59
C THR A 22 -6.81 0.00 -14.67
N LYS A 23 -7.59 -0.89 -14.06
CA LYS A 23 -8.61 -0.54 -13.06
C LYS A 23 -8.00 0.07 -11.79
N LEU A 24 -6.82 -0.40 -11.39
CA LEU A 24 -6.13 0.12 -10.21
C LEU A 24 -5.63 1.56 -10.44
N LYS A 25 -5.12 1.85 -11.64
CA LYS A 25 -4.68 3.20 -12.05
C LYS A 25 -5.78 4.23 -11.88
N ASP A 26 -7.02 3.87 -12.22
CA ASP A 26 -8.18 4.76 -12.11
C ASP A 26 -8.91 4.64 -10.74
N SER A 27 -8.40 3.82 -9.81
CA SER A 27 -9.04 3.57 -8.52
C SER A 27 -8.79 4.70 -7.53
N ARG A 28 -9.80 5.55 -7.34
CA ARG A 28 -9.78 6.59 -6.30
C ARG A 28 -9.55 6.02 -4.90
N LEU A 29 -10.15 4.87 -4.59
CA LEU A 29 -9.99 4.20 -3.30
C LEU A 29 -8.53 3.81 -3.03
N TRP A 30 -7.80 3.35 -4.05
CA TRP A 30 -6.39 2.98 -3.93
C TRP A 30 -5.50 4.20 -3.68
N TRP A 31 -5.73 5.28 -4.42
CA TRP A 31 -4.86 6.46 -4.39
C TRP A 31 -5.18 7.44 -3.26
N GLU A 32 -6.46 7.62 -2.94
CA GLU A 32 -6.92 8.58 -1.93
C GLU A 32 -7.22 7.90 -0.59
N GLY A 33 -7.39 6.57 -0.57
CA GLY A 33 -7.79 5.83 0.61
C GLY A 33 -9.28 5.98 0.96
N PRO A 34 -9.75 5.28 2.00
CA PRO A 34 -11.15 5.34 2.41
C PRO A 34 -11.49 6.67 3.11
N PRO A 35 -12.59 7.35 2.72
CA PRO A 35 -12.98 8.63 3.31
C PRO A 35 -13.18 8.60 4.83
N SER A 36 -13.56 7.45 5.39
CA SER A 36 -13.75 7.25 6.84
C SER A 36 -12.46 7.35 7.65
N LEU A 37 -11.31 7.12 7.04
CA LEU A 37 -10.00 7.29 7.69
C LEU A 37 -9.39 8.68 7.48
N LEU A 38 -9.83 9.39 6.45
CA LEU A 38 -9.35 10.75 6.13
C LEU A 38 -9.95 11.83 7.05
N ASN A 39 -11.13 11.58 7.62
CA ASN A 39 -11.77 12.50 8.56
C ASN A 39 -11.43 12.15 10.03
N PRO A 40 -10.82 13.07 10.79
CA PRO A 40 -10.51 12.83 12.21
C PRO A 40 -11.77 12.75 13.10
N GLU A 41 -12.91 13.28 12.65
CA GLU A 41 -14.11 13.53 13.46
C GLU A 41 -15.10 12.35 13.56
N SER A 42 -15.01 11.32 12.72
CA SER A 42 -15.93 10.17 12.80
C SER A 42 -15.31 9.08 13.68
N CYS A 43 -15.40 9.31 14.99
CA CYS A 43 -15.20 8.30 16.01
C CYS A 43 -16.58 7.82 16.47
N GLU A 44 -17.28 7.07 15.63
CA GLU A 44 -18.42 6.29 16.11
C GLU A 44 -17.89 5.04 16.79
N LYS A 45 -18.07 5.03 18.12
CA LYS A 45 -17.65 3.99 19.04
C LYS A 45 -18.38 2.70 18.68
N THR A 46 -17.67 1.71 18.14
CA THR A 46 -18.13 0.32 18.18
C THR A 46 -17.23 -0.46 19.12
N SER A 47 -17.88 -0.83 20.23
CA SER A 47 -17.53 -1.69 21.35
C SER A 47 -16.20 -2.46 21.30
N ASP A 48 -15.51 -2.38 22.43
CA ASP A 48 -14.40 -3.21 22.86
C ASP A 48 -14.63 -4.71 22.59
N GLU A 49 -13.73 -5.34 21.83
CA GLU A 49 -13.19 -6.66 22.14
C GLU A 49 -11.69 -6.68 21.80
N HIS A 50 -10.90 -6.57 22.86
CA HIS A 50 -9.46 -6.67 22.87
C HIS A 50 -9.01 -8.07 22.45
N THR A 51 -8.48 -8.21 21.23
CA THR A 51 -7.57 -9.31 20.89
C THR A 51 -6.23 -8.71 20.50
N GLN A 52 -5.31 -8.64 21.47
CA GLN A 52 -3.89 -8.38 21.23
C GLN A 52 -3.34 -9.49 20.31
N HIS A 53 -3.22 -9.20 19.02
CA HIS A 53 -2.38 -10.00 18.12
C HIS A 53 -0.92 -9.57 18.30
N PRO A 54 0.02 -10.50 18.53
CA PRO A 54 1.45 -10.18 18.64
C PRO A 54 2.13 -9.95 17.28
N ASP A 55 1.41 -10.05 16.16
CA ASP A 55 1.88 -9.62 14.85
C ASP A 55 1.56 -8.14 14.63
N ALA A 56 2.18 -7.28 15.43
CA ALA A 56 2.42 -5.92 14.97
C ALA A 56 3.44 -6.05 13.82
N LEU A 57 2.95 -6.29 12.60
CA LEU A 57 3.73 -6.05 11.40
C LEU A 57 4.30 -4.65 11.57
N GLU A 58 5.63 -4.55 11.70
CA GLU A 58 6.31 -3.27 11.82
C GLU A 58 5.73 -2.33 10.77
N GLU A 59 5.03 -1.29 11.22
CA GLU A 59 4.61 -0.19 10.35
C GLU A 59 5.86 0.57 9.94
N ARG A 60 6.62 -0.03 9.03
CA ARG A 60 7.60 0.71 8.25
C ARG A 60 6.75 1.49 7.26
N CYS A 61 6.61 2.79 7.51
CA CYS A 61 6.22 3.75 6.50
C CYS A 61 7.32 3.75 5.42
N LEU A 62 7.30 2.72 4.57
CA LEU A 62 8.07 2.68 3.36
C LEU A 62 7.36 3.69 2.47
N PHE A 63 7.92 4.90 2.39
CA PHE A 63 7.64 5.82 1.32
C PHE A 63 7.95 5.09 0.01
N SER A 64 6.96 4.38 -0.52
CA SER A 64 7.01 3.75 -1.83
C SER A 64 6.82 4.90 -2.80
N GLY A 65 7.91 5.60 -3.11
CA GLY A 65 7.92 6.65 -4.12
C GLY A 65 7.47 6.06 -5.44
N ILE A 66 6.21 6.30 -5.81
CA ILE A 66 5.70 6.02 -7.15
C ILE A 66 6.21 7.17 -8.01
N SER A 67 7.41 7.01 -8.54
CA SER A 67 7.97 7.95 -9.49
C SER A 67 7.35 7.66 -10.85
N SER A 68 6.46 8.54 -11.31
CA SER A 68 6.10 8.61 -12.72
C SER A 68 7.29 9.22 -13.44
N ILE A 69 8.26 8.37 -13.80
CA ILE A 69 9.48 8.80 -14.50
C ILE A 69 9.12 9.27 -15.90
N ASN A 70 9.27 10.58 -16.14
CA ASN A 70 9.48 11.09 -17.49
C ASN A 70 10.87 10.58 -17.93
N ASP A 71 10.97 10.07 -19.15
CA ASP A 71 12.11 9.31 -19.71
C ASP A 71 13.48 10.03 -19.58
N ASP A 72 13.49 11.34 -19.33
CA ASP A 72 14.69 12.18 -19.46
C ASP A 72 15.51 12.37 -18.18
N GLN A 73 15.09 11.88 -16.99
CA GLN A 73 15.86 12.01 -15.75
C GLN A 73 15.78 10.76 -14.87
N PHE A 74 16.56 9.74 -15.23
CA PHE A 74 16.75 8.55 -14.40
C PHE A 74 17.58 8.87 -13.15
N GLU A 75 16.91 9.12 -12.03
CA GLU A 75 17.46 8.73 -10.73
C GLU A 75 16.98 7.29 -10.49
N TYR A 76 17.91 6.33 -10.38
CA TYR A 76 17.57 4.93 -10.17
C TYR A 76 16.80 4.78 -8.84
N VAL A 77 15.47 4.67 -8.92
CA VAL A 77 14.59 4.42 -7.76
C VAL A 77 15.03 3.17 -6.99
N ILE A 78 15.62 2.21 -7.71
CA ILE A 78 16.19 0.99 -7.16
C ILE A 78 17.66 0.92 -7.60
N ASP A 79 18.59 1.01 -6.64
CA ASP A 79 20.02 0.78 -6.87
C ASP A 79 20.33 -0.73 -6.85
N PRO A 80 20.67 -1.36 -8.00
CA PRO A 80 20.94 -2.80 -8.07
C PRO A 80 22.14 -3.22 -7.22
N SER A 81 23.10 -2.32 -6.95
CA SER A 81 24.31 -2.62 -6.19
C SER A 81 24.04 -2.94 -4.71
N ARG A 82 22.86 -2.54 -4.21
CA ARG A 82 22.40 -2.83 -2.84
C ARG A 82 22.00 -4.30 -2.65
N PHE A 83 21.87 -5.08 -3.73
CA PHE A 83 21.38 -6.45 -3.69
C PHE A 83 22.47 -7.45 -4.09
N GLN A 84 22.75 -8.41 -3.20
CA GLN A 84 23.79 -9.42 -3.41
C GLN A 84 23.45 -10.48 -4.47
N THR A 85 22.18 -10.60 -4.84
CA THR A 85 21.71 -11.64 -5.78
C THR A 85 20.55 -11.11 -6.62
N PHE A 86 20.46 -11.55 -7.87
CA PHE A 86 19.33 -11.24 -8.74
C PHE A 86 17.98 -11.62 -8.11
N SER A 87 17.90 -12.75 -7.41
CA SER A 87 16.66 -13.18 -6.74
C SER A 87 16.18 -12.21 -5.66
N LYS A 88 17.09 -11.54 -4.94
CA LYS A 88 16.73 -10.50 -3.96
C LYS A 88 16.19 -9.25 -4.65
N LEU A 89 16.82 -8.83 -5.75
CA LEU A 89 16.36 -7.70 -6.56
C LEU A 89 14.99 -7.99 -7.20
N ALA A 90 14.83 -9.16 -7.83
CA ALA A 90 13.60 -9.57 -8.48
C ALA A 90 12.40 -9.67 -7.51
N ARG A 91 12.64 -9.98 -6.23
CA ARG A 91 11.59 -10.03 -5.20
C ARG A 91 11.08 -8.65 -4.77
N VAL A 92 11.89 -7.60 -4.93
CA VAL A 92 11.52 -6.23 -4.52
C VAL A 92 11.08 -5.36 -5.69
N THR A 93 11.21 -5.86 -6.92
CA THR A 93 10.79 -5.17 -8.14
C THR A 93 9.54 -5.82 -8.70
N ALA A 94 8.53 -5.02 -9.03
CA ALA A 94 7.36 -5.46 -9.78
C ALA A 94 7.36 -4.81 -11.17
N TRP A 95 7.03 -5.59 -12.19
CA TRP A 95 6.80 -5.10 -13.55
C TRP A 95 5.30 -5.11 -13.83
N CYS A 96 4.74 -3.93 -14.09
CA CYS A 96 3.34 -3.77 -14.46
C CYS A 96 3.26 -3.47 -15.98
N LEU A 97 2.41 -4.19 -16.70
CA LEU A 97 2.11 -3.97 -18.12
C LEU A 97 0.84 -3.14 -18.30
#